data_AF-A0A8I1QUH6-F1
#
_entry.id   AF-A0A8I1QUH6-F1
#
_cell.length_a   1.000
_cell.length_b   1.000
_cell.length_c   1.000
_cell.angle_alpha   90.00
_cell.angle_beta   90.00
_cell.angle_gamma   90.00
#
_symmetry.space_group_name_H-M   'P 1'
#
loop_
_entity.id
_entity.type
_entity.pdbx_description
1 polymer ?
#
loop_
_entity_poly.entity_id
_entity_poly.type
_entity_poly.pdbx_seq_one_letter_code
_entity_poly.pdbx_strand_id
1 'polypeptide(L)'
;MSGSYFDPDWTAKVTVPVKRVGERWEFFYGGDVPVKEGTLGELTVNADRITDERFRQRVTQELTVKILEEGTELLVALSDRETNGRPTGDWPDPRPLKVPPGTTRFVRVWLGPARKKADEPTLDAVPEPGGLWLKLKGLERCELHGSTVRMPAGFDPPHAISLNHAFTRLSQAHEKHRISNTGNVYTRVFYQDRDKRWYPLDDLRTGVQAEGERHLLNGLWAQVEQALGWRPAPPAPERKRKK
;
A
#
# COMPACT_ATOMS: atom_id res chain seq x y z
N MET A 1 -3.31 31.74 -23.05
CA MET A 1 -2.12 31.22 -22.36
C MET A 1 -2.55 30.12 -21.41
N SER A 2 -2.51 28.87 -21.87
CA SER A 2 -2.86 27.67 -21.09
C SER A 2 -1.56 26.94 -20.75
N GLY A 3 -1.06 27.16 -19.53
CA GLY A 3 0.13 26.48 -19.03
C GLY A 3 -0.18 25.02 -18.79
N SER A 4 0.30 24.16 -19.68
CA SER A 4 0.36 22.71 -19.43
C SER A 4 1.40 22.46 -18.35
N TYR A 5 0.93 22.02 -17.20
CA TYR A 5 1.72 21.43 -16.12
C TYR A 5 2.36 20.15 -16.70
N PHE A 6 3.58 20.25 -17.23
CA PHE A 6 4.36 19.09 -17.62
C PHE A 6 4.91 18.44 -16.34
N ASP A 7 4.40 17.26 -16.02
CA ASP A 7 4.99 16.35 -15.05
C ASP A 7 6.23 15.71 -15.73
N PRO A 8 7.46 15.99 -15.28
CA PRO A 8 8.68 15.55 -15.96
C PRO A 8 8.87 14.02 -16.01
N ASP A 9 8.07 13.28 -15.24
CA ASP A 9 8.10 11.80 -15.20
C ASP A 9 6.90 11.14 -15.93
N TRP A 10 6.14 11.90 -16.72
CA TRP A 10 5.01 11.34 -17.48
C TRP A 10 5.48 10.35 -18.56
N THR A 11 5.46 9.06 -18.23
CA THR A 11 5.55 7.97 -19.20
C THR A 11 4.16 7.68 -19.74
N ALA A 12 3.93 7.96 -21.02
CA ALA A 12 2.68 7.64 -21.68
C ALA A 12 2.40 6.13 -21.60
N LYS A 13 1.37 5.74 -20.85
CA LYS A 13 0.89 4.35 -20.77
C LYS A 13 -0.13 4.11 -21.88
N VAL A 14 0.02 3.01 -22.61
CA VAL A 14 -0.90 2.59 -23.67
C VAL A 14 -1.38 1.17 -23.37
N THR A 15 -2.69 0.95 -23.47
CA THR A 15 -3.27 -0.38 -23.31
C THR A 15 -3.12 -1.18 -24.59
N VAL A 16 -2.42 -2.31 -24.52
CA VAL A 16 -2.21 -3.21 -25.67
C VAL A 16 -3.08 -4.45 -25.51
N PRO A 17 -4.13 -4.63 -26.35
CA PRO A 17 -4.96 -5.83 -26.29
C PRO A 17 -4.19 -7.04 -26.83
N VAL A 18 -4.20 -8.13 -26.07
CA VAL A 18 -3.54 -9.40 -26.42
C VAL A 18 -4.52 -10.55 -26.33
N LYS A 19 -4.28 -11.62 -27.09
CA LYS A 19 -5.04 -12.87 -27.00
C LYS A 19 -4.10 -14.06 -26.83
N ARG A 20 -4.59 -15.09 -26.14
CA ARG A 20 -3.89 -16.38 -26.03
C ARG A 20 -4.05 -17.17 -27.33
N VAL A 21 -2.94 -17.53 -27.98
CA VAL A 21 -2.93 -18.42 -29.15
C VAL A 21 -1.96 -19.56 -28.87
N GLY A 22 -2.51 -20.76 -28.63
CA GLY A 22 -1.74 -21.92 -28.19
C GLY A 22 -0.96 -21.60 -26.92
N GLU A 23 0.38 -21.68 -27.00
CA GLU A 23 1.28 -21.45 -25.86
C GLU A 23 1.85 -20.04 -25.74
N ARG A 24 1.47 -19.08 -26.60
CA ARG A 24 1.93 -17.68 -26.53
C ARG A 24 0.81 -16.65 -26.42
N TRP A 25 1.16 -15.45 -25.96
CA TRP A 25 0.31 -14.27 -26.05
C TRP A 25 0.66 -13.53 -27.33
N GLU A 26 -0.34 -13.21 -28.15
CA GLU A 26 -0.18 -12.47 -29.39
C GLU A 26 -0.94 -11.16 -29.30
N PHE A 27 -0.46 -10.14 -30.01
CA PHE A 27 -1.23 -8.92 -30.22
C PHE A 27 -2.60 -9.29 -30.83
N PHE A 28 -3.66 -8.62 -30.40
CA PHE A 28 -5.02 -8.98 -30.80
C PHE A 28 -5.20 -9.03 -32.33
N TYR A 29 -4.54 -8.10 -33.04
CA TYR A 29 -4.54 -8.00 -34.51
C TYR A 29 -3.49 -8.88 -35.20
N GLY A 30 -2.80 -9.75 -34.44
CA GLY A 30 -1.81 -10.71 -34.93
C GLY A 30 -0.36 -10.25 -34.73
N GLY A 31 0.52 -11.23 -34.55
CA GLY A 31 1.95 -11.00 -34.33
C GLY A 31 2.34 -10.88 -32.86
N ASP A 32 3.64 -10.67 -32.63
CA ASP A 32 4.20 -10.47 -31.30
C ASP A 32 3.87 -9.06 -30.76
N VAL A 33 4.03 -8.85 -29.46
CA VAL A 33 3.92 -7.53 -28.83
C VAL A 33 5.31 -6.88 -28.83
N PRO A 34 5.56 -5.85 -29.65
CA PRO A 34 6.91 -5.32 -29.85
C PRO A 34 7.35 -4.40 -28.70
N VAL A 35 7.66 -5.00 -27.55
CA VAL A 35 8.17 -4.32 -26.36
C VAL A 35 9.63 -4.69 -26.09
N LYS A 36 10.36 -3.84 -25.36
CA LYS A 36 11.76 -4.08 -25.01
C LYS A 36 11.86 -5.29 -24.07
N GLU A 37 12.95 -6.04 -24.17
CA GLU A 37 13.26 -7.12 -23.22
C GLU A 37 13.29 -6.58 -21.78
N GLY A 38 12.71 -7.32 -20.84
CA GLY A 38 12.57 -6.91 -19.43
C GLY A 38 11.40 -5.97 -19.14
N THR A 39 10.60 -5.57 -20.14
CA THR A 39 9.40 -4.76 -19.91
C THR A 39 8.37 -5.55 -19.09
N LEU A 40 7.98 -5.01 -17.93
CA LEU A 40 6.88 -5.55 -17.13
C LEU A 40 5.53 -5.15 -17.74
N GLY A 41 4.63 -6.12 -17.85
CA GLY A 41 3.25 -5.92 -18.30
C GLY A 41 2.26 -6.54 -17.32
N GLU A 42 1.08 -5.94 -17.24
CA GLU A 42 -0.04 -6.47 -16.45
C GLU A 42 -0.99 -7.25 -17.39
N LEU A 43 -1.38 -8.44 -16.97
CA LEU A 43 -2.33 -9.27 -17.70
C LEU A 43 -3.60 -9.46 -16.86
N THR A 44 -4.66 -8.78 -17.27
CA THR A 44 -5.99 -8.95 -16.66
C THR A 44 -6.79 -9.98 -17.44
N VAL A 45 -7.15 -11.08 -16.77
CA VAL A 45 -7.99 -12.16 -17.33
C VAL A 45 -9.12 -12.51 -16.37
N ASN A 46 -10.24 -12.98 -16.89
CA ASN A 46 -11.31 -13.49 -16.03
C ASN A 46 -10.85 -14.81 -15.37
N ALA A 47 -11.11 -14.94 -14.07
CA ALA A 47 -10.67 -16.10 -13.29
C ALA A 47 -11.29 -17.43 -13.78
N ASP A 48 -12.48 -17.40 -14.40
CA ASP A 48 -13.14 -18.56 -15.01
C ASP A 48 -12.41 -19.09 -16.26
N ARG A 49 -11.56 -18.27 -16.90
CA ARG A 49 -10.73 -18.64 -18.05
C ARG A 49 -9.39 -19.26 -17.66
N ILE A 50 -9.08 -19.33 -16.36
CA ILE A 50 -7.90 -20.01 -15.86
C ILE A 50 -8.18 -21.52 -15.80
N THR A 51 -7.45 -22.28 -16.61
CA THR A 51 -7.65 -23.74 -16.77
C THR A 51 -7.01 -24.56 -15.64
N ASP A 52 -5.91 -24.08 -15.05
CA ASP A 52 -5.27 -24.72 -13.91
C ASP A 52 -5.97 -24.27 -12.62
N GLU A 53 -6.74 -25.19 -12.03
CA GLU A 53 -7.49 -24.95 -10.80
C GLU A 53 -6.59 -24.56 -9.61
N ARG A 54 -5.38 -25.14 -9.50
CA ARG A 54 -4.44 -24.81 -8.44
C ARG A 54 -3.84 -23.42 -8.65
N PHE A 55 -3.59 -23.04 -9.90
CA PHE A 55 -3.17 -21.68 -10.23
C PHE A 55 -4.30 -20.68 -9.98
N ARG A 56 -5.52 -21.00 -10.41
CA ARG A 56 -6.72 -20.18 -10.17
C ARG A 56 -6.90 -19.90 -8.69
N GLN A 57 -6.96 -20.95 -7.86
CA GLN A 57 -7.12 -20.82 -6.41
C GLN A 57 -6.05 -19.91 -5.81
N ARG A 58 -4.78 -20.08 -6.21
CA ARG A 58 -3.66 -19.23 -5.75
C ARG A 58 -3.82 -17.77 -6.13
N VAL A 59 -4.10 -17.47 -7.40
CA VAL A 59 -4.20 -16.07 -7.87
C VAL A 59 -5.53 -15.40 -7.51
N THR A 60 -6.52 -16.16 -7.02
CA THR A 60 -7.77 -15.63 -6.48
C THR A 60 -7.84 -15.64 -4.96
N GLN A 61 -6.83 -16.19 -4.28
CA GLN A 61 -6.84 -16.32 -2.82
C GLN A 61 -6.87 -14.96 -2.14
N GLU A 62 -7.62 -14.87 -1.05
CA GLU A 62 -7.52 -13.76 -0.12
C GLU A 62 -6.48 -14.09 0.96
N LEU A 63 -5.40 -13.32 1.03
CA LEU A 63 -4.36 -13.43 2.03
C LEU A 63 -4.40 -12.19 2.93
N THR A 64 -4.46 -12.38 4.25
CA THR A 64 -4.37 -11.26 5.21
C THR A 64 -3.09 -11.42 6.02
N VAL A 65 -2.19 -10.46 5.91
CA VAL A 65 -0.90 -10.46 6.63
C VAL A 65 -0.87 -9.29 7.59
N LYS A 66 -0.52 -9.53 8.85
CA LYS A 66 -0.30 -8.46 9.83
C LYS A 66 1.03 -7.76 9.54
N ILE A 67 0.99 -6.44 9.38
CA ILE A 67 2.16 -5.62 9.03
C ILE A 67 2.70 -4.88 10.24
N LEU A 68 1.82 -4.29 11.06
CA LEU A 68 2.20 -3.51 12.24
C LEU A 68 1.39 -3.99 13.45
N GLU A 69 2.04 -3.97 14.61
CA GLU A 69 1.47 -4.41 15.88
C GLU A 69 0.68 -3.29 16.57
N GLU A 70 -0.15 -3.65 17.54
CA GLU A 70 -0.73 -2.69 18.47
C GLU A 70 0.38 -1.90 19.17
N GLY A 71 0.13 -0.61 19.42
CA GLY A 71 1.09 0.31 20.02
C GLY A 71 2.12 0.85 19.04
N THR A 72 2.14 0.41 17.79
CA THR A 72 3.03 0.99 16.77
C THR A 72 2.70 2.47 16.60
N GLU A 73 3.75 3.29 16.67
CA GLU A 73 3.69 4.72 16.42
C GLU A 73 3.58 4.99 14.91
N LEU A 74 2.64 5.86 14.55
CA LEU A 74 2.43 6.36 13.21
C LEU A 74 2.50 7.87 13.21
N LEU A 75 3.02 8.43 12.13
CA LEU A 75 3.15 9.86 11.95
C LEU A 75 2.17 10.34 10.88
N VAL A 76 1.38 11.36 11.19
CA VAL A 76 0.37 11.92 10.28
C VAL A 76 0.81 13.31 9.82
N ALA A 77 0.99 13.47 8.50
CA ALA A 77 1.25 14.74 7.85
C ALA A 77 -0.03 15.55 7.69
N LEU A 78 -0.03 16.79 8.16
CA LEU A 78 -1.13 17.74 8.04
C LEU A 78 -0.65 19.05 7.42
N SER A 79 -1.55 19.70 6.70
CA SER A 79 -1.34 21.00 6.07
C SER A 79 -2.15 22.05 6.80
N ASP A 80 -1.50 22.87 7.61
CA ASP A 80 -2.09 24.00 8.34
C ASP A 80 -1.77 25.31 7.61
N ARG A 81 -2.77 25.91 6.96
CA ARG A 81 -2.61 27.17 6.22
C ARG A 81 -2.55 28.41 7.11
N GLU A 82 -2.91 28.32 8.40
CA GLU A 82 -2.78 29.45 9.33
C GLU A 82 -1.30 29.87 9.48
N THR A 83 -0.38 28.97 9.14
CA THR A 83 1.08 29.16 9.25
C THR A 83 1.74 29.73 7.99
N ASN A 84 0.96 30.05 6.94
CA ASN A 84 1.49 30.45 5.61
C ASN A 84 2.55 29.48 5.06
N GLY A 85 2.39 28.18 5.30
CA GLY A 85 3.31 27.15 4.81
C GLY A 85 4.58 26.97 5.66
N ARG A 86 4.69 27.65 6.81
CA ARG A 86 5.84 27.46 7.71
C ARG A 86 5.70 26.14 8.50
N PRO A 87 6.78 25.36 8.63
CA PRO A 87 6.85 24.24 9.56
C PRO A 87 6.43 24.64 10.98
N THR A 88 5.51 23.91 11.59
CA THR A 88 5.08 24.07 12.98
C THR A 88 5.10 22.75 13.75
N GLY A 89 5.36 22.86 15.05
CA GLY A 89 5.49 21.71 15.95
C GLY A 89 6.79 20.94 15.77
N ASP A 90 6.84 19.74 16.34
CA ASP A 90 8.01 18.87 16.29
C ASP A 90 8.04 18.09 14.98
N TRP A 91 9.05 18.39 14.16
CA TRP A 91 9.30 17.65 12.94
C TRP A 91 10.17 16.43 13.24
N PRO A 92 9.86 15.26 12.65
CA PRO A 92 10.69 14.08 12.83
C PRO A 92 12.09 14.28 12.23
N ASP A 93 13.09 13.74 12.91
CA ASP A 93 14.47 13.61 12.42
C ASP A 93 14.85 12.11 12.46
N PRO A 94 15.19 11.47 11.33
CA PRO A 94 15.30 12.03 9.97
C PRO A 94 13.95 12.41 9.35
N ARG A 95 13.98 13.38 8.43
CA ARG A 95 12.77 13.81 7.70
C ARG A 95 12.15 12.65 6.92
N PRO A 96 10.82 12.52 6.86
CA PRO A 96 10.17 11.44 6.14
C PRO A 96 10.41 11.59 4.64
N LEU A 97 10.43 10.46 3.94
CA LEU A 97 10.52 10.45 2.48
C LEU A 97 9.13 10.69 1.87
N LYS A 98 9.07 11.32 0.69
CA LYS A 98 7.81 11.58 -0.06
C LYS A 98 6.76 12.36 0.74
N VAL A 99 7.17 13.33 1.54
CA VAL A 99 6.24 14.21 2.27
C VAL A 99 5.37 14.99 1.28
N PRO A 100 4.03 14.96 1.42
CA PRO A 100 3.14 15.70 0.55
C PRO A 100 3.46 17.21 0.53
N PRO A 101 3.41 17.88 -0.63
CA PRO A 101 3.68 19.31 -0.72
C PRO A 101 2.66 20.09 0.12
N GLY A 102 3.16 21.08 0.85
CA GLY A 102 2.34 21.89 1.77
C GLY A 102 2.06 21.23 3.12
N THR A 103 2.75 20.12 3.47
CA THR A 103 2.77 19.64 4.85
C THR A 103 3.45 20.67 5.74
N THR A 104 2.76 21.13 6.79
CA THR A 104 3.30 22.12 7.72
C THR A 104 3.51 21.55 9.12
N ARG A 105 2.85 20.43 9.45
CA ARG A 105 3.02 19.80 10.77
C ARG A 105 2.91 18.28 10.69
N PHE A 106 3.48 17.63 11.70
CA PHE A 106 3.30 16.22 11.94
C PHE A 106 2.63 15.98 13.29
N VAL A 107 1.81 14.94 13.36
CA VAL A 107 1.14 14.50 14.59
C VAL A 107 1.34 13.01 14.76
N ARG A 108 1.74 12.60 15.97
CA ARG A 108 1.94 11.20 16.33
C ARG A 108 0.62 10.59 16.77
N VAL A 109 0.32 9.40 16.26
CA VAL A 109 -0.82 8.56 16.65
C VAL A 109 -0.33 7.13 16.86
N TRP A 110 -1.09 6.31 17.60
CA TRP A 110 -0.68 4.93 17.88
C TRP A 110 -1.77 3.95 17.44
N LEU A 111 -1.37 2.81 16.88
CA LEU A 111 -2.31 1.72 16.63
C LEU A 111 -2.86 1.22 17.98
N GLY A 112 -4.18 1.21 18.08
CA GLY A 112 -4.93 0.76 19.26
C GLY A 112 -5.45 -0.68 19.09
N PRO A 113 -6.24 -1.17 20.05
CA PRO A 113 -6.73 -2.54 20.04
C PRO A 113 -7.67 -2.84 18.88
N ALA A 114 -7.79 -4.12 18.54
CA ALA A 114 -8.71 -4.60 17.52
C ALA A 114 -10.14 -4.13 17.82
N ARG A 115 -10.89 -3.80 16.77
CA ARG A 115 -12.29 -3.37 16.92
C ARG A 115 -13.10 -4.58 17.39
N LYS A 116 -13.78 -4.48 18.53
CA LYS A 116 -14.79 -5.47 18.92
C LYS A 116 -15.86 -5.51 17.83
N LYS A 117 -15.96 -6.61 17.07
CA LYS A 117 -17.13 -6.89 16.23
C LYS A 117 -18.32 -7.00 17.18
N ALA A 118 -19.39 -6.26 16.90
CA ALA A 118 -20.52 -6.13 17.81
C ALA A 118 -21.42 -7.38 17.92
N ASP A 119 -21.12 -8.48 17.23
CA ASP A 119 -22.06 -9.60 17.04
C ASP A 119 -21.57 -10.99 17.47
N GLU A 120 -20.44 -11.14 18.17
CA GLU A 120 -20.08 -12.45 18.76
C GLU A 120 -19.69 -12.31 20.24
N PRO A 121 -20.55 -12.76 21.16
CA PRO A 121 -20.18 -12.91 22.56
C PRO A 121 -19.39 -14.22 22.71
N THR A 122 -18.11 -14.21 22.36
CA THR A 122 -17.21 -15.30 22.76
C THR A 122 -16.66 -14.99 24.14
N LEU A 123 -17.24 -15.65 25.15
CA LEU A 123 -16.90 -15.55 26.58
C LEU A 123 -15.44 -15.93 26.91
N ASP A 124 -14.67 -16.47 25.96
CA ASP A 124 -13.29 -16.94 26.17
C ASP A 124 -12.31 -16.54 25.03
N ALA A 125 -12.67 -15.58 24.16
CA ALA A 125 -11.73 -15.11 23.14
C ALA A 125 -10.70 -14.17 23.78
N VAL A 126 -9.44 -14.59 23.86
CA VAL A 126 -8.31 -13.69 24.10
C VAL A 126 -8.46 -12.52 23.11
N PRO A 127 -8.58 -11.26 23.57
CA PRO A 127 -8.77 -10.14 22.66
C PRO A 127 -7.60 -10.12 21.69
N GLU A 128 -7.88 -10.32 20.39
CA GLU A 128 -6.84 -10.27 19.38
C GLU A 128 -6.14 -8.90 19.46
N PRO A 129 -4.81 -8.87 19.60
CA PRO A 129 -4.09 -7.61 19.69
C PRO A 129 -4.31 -6.82 18.40
N GLY A 130 -4.51 -5.51 18.55
CA GLY A 130 -4.71 -4.60 17.42
C GLY A 130 -3.51 -4.55 16.46
N GLY A 131 -3.62 -3.71 15.43
CA GLY A 131 -2.56 -3.58 14.43
C GLY A 131 -3.03 -3.05 13.08
N LEU A 132 -2.14 -3.21 12.09
CA LEU A 132 -2.41 -2.92 10.69
C LEU A 132 -2.19 -4.20 9.90
N TRP A 133 -3.14 -4.54 9.04
CA TRP A 133 -3.08 -5.72 8.17
C TRP A 133 -3.13 -5.31 6.70
N LEU A 134 -2.36 -6.02 5.87
CA LEU A 134 -2.48 -6.01 4.42
C LEU A 134 -3.40 -7.15 4.02
N LYS A 135 -4.55 -6.82 3.45
CA LYS A 135 -5.43 -7.77 2.80
C LYS A 135 -5.14 -7.76 1.31
N LEU A 136 -4.62 -8.86 0.82
CA LEU A 136 -4.41 -9.14 -0.59
C LEU A 136 -5.58 -9.95 -1.10
N LYS A 137 -6.25 -9.46 -2.15
CA LYS A 137 -7.27 -10.21 -2.88
C LYS A 137 -6.75 -10.49 -4.29
N GLY A 138 -6.24 -11.70 -4.48
CA GLY A 138 -5.48 -12.05 -5.68
C GLY A 138 -4.17 -11.27 -5.84
N LEU A 139 -3.71 -11.09 -7.08
CA LEU A 139 -2.43 -10.44 -7.41
C LEU A 139 -2.50 -8.91 -7.56
N GLU A 140 -3.69 -8.31 -7.62
CA GLU A 140 -3.84 -6.89 -7.98
C GLU A 140 -4.34 -6.01 -6.82
N ARG A 141 -5.10 -6.55 -5.86
CA ARG A 141 -5.80 -5.73 -4.86
C ARG A 141 -5.19 -5.87 -3.48
N CYS A 142 -4.41 -4.86 -3.12
CA CYS A 142 -3.90 -4.64 -1.77
C CYS A 142 -4.80 -3.64 -1.03
N GLU A 143 -5.43 -4.07 0.06
CA GLU A 143 -6.20 -3.21 0.96
C GLU A 143 -5.54 -3.17 2.33
N LEU A 144 -5.39 -1.97 2.90
CA LEU A 144 -4.92 -1.80 4.26
C LEU A 144 -6.13 -1.73 5.20
N HIS A 145 -6.09 -2.54 6.24
CA HIS A 145 -7.11 -2.56 7.30
C HIS A 145 -6.42 -2.34 8.63
N GLY A 146 -6.77 -1.25 9.32
CA GLY A 146 -6.24 -0.92 10.63
C GLY A 146 -7.25 -1.16 11.73
N SER A 147 -6.76 -1.45 12.93
CA SER A 147 -7.53 -1.45 14.16
C SER A 147 -7.94 -0.01 14.57
N THR A 148 -8.45 0.13 15.80
CA THR A 148 -8.65 1.47 16.37
C THR A 148 -7.32 2.24 16.44
N VAL A 149 -7.38 3.56 16.54
CA VAL A 149 -6.19 4.42 16.61
C VAL A 149 -6.30 5.27 17.86
N ARG A 150 -5.27 5.25 18.69
CA ARG A 150 -5.14 6.15 19.84
C ARG A 150 -4.73 7.52 19.35
N MET A 151 -5.57 8.50 19.66
CA MET A 151 -5.38 9.91 19.30
C MET A 151 -4.38 10.56 20.28
N PRO A 152 -3.70 11.64 19.87
CA PRO A 152 -2.87 12.42 20.78
C PRO A 152 -3.72 13.08 21.88
N ALA A 153 -3.06 13.55 22.94
CA ALA A 153 -3.72 14.27 24.03
C ALA A 153 -4.53 15.48 23.51
N GLY A 154 -5.70 15.70 24.08
CA GLY A 154 -6.61 16.80 23.70
C GLY A 154 -7.74 16.41 22.73
N PHE A 155 -7.86 15.14 22.33
CA PHE A 155 -8.98 14.63 21.55
C PHE A 155 -9.95 13.82 22.41
N ASP A 156 -11.23 14.17 22.36
CA ASP A 156 -12.33 13.41 22.98
C ASP A 156 -13.31 12.94 21.88
N PRO A 157 -13.55 11.62 21.70
CA PRO A 157 -12.96 10.49 22.43
C PRO A 157 -11.45 10.28 22.14
N PRO A 158 -10.69 9.65 23.05
CA PRO A 158 -9.24 9.43 22.90
C PRO A 158 -8.88 8.37 21.85
N HIS A 159 -9.89 7.73 21.26
CA HIS A 159 -9.71 6.67 20.25
C HIS A 159 -10.53 7.03 19.00
N ALA A 160 -9.94 6.76 17.83
CA ALA A 160 -10.62 6.75 16.55
C ALA A 160 -10.87 5.30 16.11
N ILE A 161 -11.97 5.09 15.39
CA ILE A 161 -12.40 3.75 14.96
C ILE A 161 -11.56 3.18 13.80
N SER A 162 -10.76 4.01 13.13
CA SER A 162 -9.88 3.64 12.01
C SER A 162 -8.87 4.76 11.71
N LEU A 163 -7.86 4.46 10.89
CA LEU A 163 -6.89 5.46 10.39
C LEU A 163 -7.57 6.60 9.62
N ASN A 164 -8.56 6.30 8.79
CA ASN A 164 -9.35 7.32 8.08
C ASN A 164 -10.10 8.23 9.06
N HIS A 165 -10.70 7.66 10.09
CA HIS A 165 -11.40 8.45 11.10
C HIS A 165 -10.42 9.30 11.93
N ALA A 166 -9.26 8.74 12.31
CA ALA A 166 -8.20 9.48 12.99
C ALA A 166 -7.73 10.67 12.16
N PHE A 167 -7.44 10.43 10.88
CA PHE A 167 -7.03 11.48 9.94
C PHE A 167 -8.11 12.56 9.77
N THR A 168 -9.38 12.17 9.66
CA THR A 168 -10.50 13.12 9.54
C THR A 168 -10.57 14.02 10.77
N ARG A 169 -10.43 13.47 11.98
CA ARG A 169 -10.45 14.24 13.23
C ARG A 169 -9.26 15.18 13.35
N LEU A 170 -8.07 14.71 13.00
CA LEU A 170 -6.86 15.54 12.95
C LEU A 170 -6.99 16.68 11.93
N SER A 171 -7.56 16.37 10.77
CA SER A 171 -7.82 17.35 9.70
C SER A 171 -8.86 18.39 10.14
N GLN A 172 -9.94 17.99 10.81
CA GLN A 172 -10.92 18.93 11.36
C GLN A 172 -10.33 19.86 12.43
N ALA A 173 -9.40 19.35 13.25
CA ALA A 173 -8.76 20.13 14.29
C ALA A 173 -7.72 21.13 13.75
N HIS A 174 -6.98 20.77 12.69
CA HIS A 174 -5.80 21.51 12.24
C HIS A 174 -5.86 22.04 10.80
N GLU A 175 -6.72 21.49 9.94
CA GLU A 175 -6.88 21.85 8.53
C GLU A 175 -8.26 22.50 8.29
N LYS A 176 -8.65 23.53 9.07
CA LYS A 176 -9.99 24.17 9.00
C LYS A 176 -10.40 24.69 7.62
N HIS A 177 -9.44 24.92 6.73
CA HIS A 177 -9.65 25.38 5.36
C HIS A 177 -9.96 24.25 4.37
N ARG A 178 -9.82 22.99 4.79
CA ARG A 178 -10.03 21.84 3.92
C ARG A 178 -11.53 21.52 3.86
N ILE A 179 -12.14 21.86 2.73
CA ILE A 179 -13.58 21.68 2.48
C ILE A 179 -13.90 20.22 2.09
N SER A 180 -12.93 19.48 1.54
CA SER A 180 -13.10 18.07 1.17
C SER A 180 -12.02 17.16 1.78
N ASN A 181 -12.46 16.11 2.45
CA ASN A 181 -11.60 15.04 2.97
C ASN A 181 -11.15 14.05 1.87
N THR A 182 -11.36 14.40 0.60
CA THR A 182 -10.95 13.59 -0.55
C THR A 182 -9.43 13.62 -0.69
N GLY A 183 -8.81 12.49 -0.36
CA GLY A 183 -7.37 12.28 -0.47
C GLY A 183 -7.02 10.91 0.10
N ASN A 184 -6.03 10.24 -0.49
CA ASN A 184 -5.57 8.97 0.03
C ASN A 184 -4.92 9.19 1.42
N VAL A 185 -5.52 8.66 2.48
CA VAL A 185 -4.96 8.79 3.84
C VAL A 185 -3.57 8.17 3.93
N TYR A 186 -3.31 7.10 3.16
CA TYR A 186 -2.10 6.30 3.27
C TYR A 186 -0.86 7.02 2.72
N THR A 187 -1.03 8.06 1.90
CA THR A 187 0.10 8.92 1.46
C THR A 187 0.47 9.97 2.50
N ARG A 188 -0.39 10.18 3.51
CA ARG A 188 -0.20 11.17 4.58
C ARG A 188 0.11 10.54 5.93
N VAL A 189 0.00 9.22 6.05
CA VAL A 189 0.34 8.48 7.26
C VAL A 189 1.62 7.69 7.01
N PHE A 190 2.56 7.81 7.93
CA PHE A 190 3.89 7.22 7.84
C PHE A 190 4.12 6.23 8.99
N TYR A 191 4.86 5.17 8.71
CA TYR A 191 5.39 4.23 9.70
C TYR A 191 6.91 4.35 9.76
N GLN A 192 7.49 4.00 10.90
CA GLN A 192 8.94 3.91 11.05
C GLN A 192 9.40 2.48 10.75
N ASP A 193 10.34 2.31 9.82
CA ASP A 193 10.99 1.01 9.57
C ASP A 193 12.23 0.85 10.48
N ARG A 194 12.88 -0.32 10.43
CA ARG A 194 14.05 -0.68 11.26
C ARG A 194 15.26 0.22 11.06
N ASP A 195 15.34 0.89 9.92
CA ASP A 195 16.34 1.90 9.59
C ASP A 195 16.08 3.25 10.29
N LYS A 196 15.04 3.34 11.13
CA LYS A 196 14.57 4.54 11.82
C LYS A 196 14.05 5.64 10.89
N ARG A 197 13.84 5.34 9.61
CA ARG A 197 13.27 6.28 8.63
C ARG A 197 11.75 6.12 8.56
N TRP A 198 11.09 7.21 8.18
CA TRP A 198 9.65 7.28 8.05
C TRP A 198 9.20 7.11 6.60
N TYR A 199 8.35 6.12 6.35
CA TYR A 199 7.84 5.77 5.03
C TYR A 199 6.31 5.85 4.99
N PRO A 200 5.70 6.29 3.87
CA PRO A 200 4.26 6.35 3.76
C PRO A 200 3.65 4.94 3.76
N LEU A 201 2.49 4.78 4.39
CA LEU A 201 1.75 3.51 4.37
C LEU A 201 1.32 3.12 2.95
N ASP A 202 1.15 4.07 2.04
CA ASP A 202 0.78 3.79 0.64
C ASP A 202 1.83 2.96 -0.10
N ASP A 203 3.10 3.04 0.31
CA ASP A 203 4.17 2.21 -0.25
C ASP A 203 3.95 0.72 0.06
N LEU A 204 3.34 0.39 1.21
CA LEU A 204 2.97 -1.00 1.57
C LEU A 204 1.84 -1.53 0.67
N ARG A 205 0.96 -0.63 0.21
CA ARG A 205 -0.18 -0.98 -0.64
C ARG A 205 0.23 -1.14 -2.11
N THR A 206 1.11 -0.28 -2.59
CA THR A 206 1.53 -0.27 -3.99
C THR A 206 2.56 -1.35 -4.30
N GLY A 207 3.12 -2.00 -3.29
CA GLY A 207 4.10 -3.07 -3.48
C GLY A 207 5.32 -2.62 -4.26
N VAL A 208 5.63 -1.32 -4.23
CA VAL A 208 6.78 -0.75 -4.93
C VAL A 208 7.98 -1.55 -4.45
N GLN A 209 8.61 -2.30 -5.37
CA GLN A 209 9.91 -2.93 -5.18
C GLN A 209 10.89 -1.81 -4.86
N ALA A 210 10.96 -1.45 -3.59
CA ALA A 210 11.73 -0.33 -3.13
C ALA A 210 13.20 -0.75 -3.23
N GLU A 211 13.98 0.05 -3.92
CA GLU A 211 15.43 -0.10 -4.02
C GLU A 211 16.03 -0.35 -2.62
N GLY A 212 16.61 -1.54 -2.43
CA GLY A 212 17.69 -1.81 -1.49
C GLY A 212 17.36 -2.03 -0.01
N GLU A 213 16.55 -1.20 0.66
CA GLU A 213 16.71 -1.05 2.13
C GLU A 213 15.44 -1.22 2.99
N ARG A 214 14.28 -1.54 2.42
CA ARG A 214 13.01 -1.62 3.18
C ARG A 214 12.75 -3.01 3.72
N HIS A 215 13.26 -3.28 4.92
CA HIS A 215 13.17 -4.59 5.57
C HIS A 215 11.72 -5.03 5.81
N LEU A 216 10.83 -4.13 6.24
CA LEU A 216 9.45 -4.50 6.53
C LEU A 216 8.69 -4.85 5.25
N LEU A 217 8.86 -4.06 4.18
CA LEU A 217 8.22 -4.31 2.89
C LEU A 217 8.75 -5.61 2.25
N ASN A 218 10.07 -5.82 2.27
CA ASN A 218 10.67 -7.05 1.76
C ASN A 218 10.23 -8.29 2.54
N GLY A 219 10.18 -8.20 3.88
CA GLY A 219 9.70 -9.29 4.73
C GLY A 219 8.21 -9.59 4.51
N LEU A 220 7.39 -8.55 4.33
CA LEU A 220 5.97 -8.68 3.99
C LEU A 220 5.80 -9.41 2.66
N TRP A 221 6.50 -8.98 1.61
CA TRP A 221 6.42 -9.63 0.30
C TRP A 221 6.98 -11.04 0.30
N ALA A 222 8.06 -11.33 1.03
CA ALA A 222 8.56 -12.69 1.19
C ALA A 222 7.55 -13.61 1.88
N GLN A 223 6.82 -13.13 2.89
CA GLN A 223 5.73 -13.89 3.53
C GLN A 223 4.57 -14.12 2.57
N VAL A 224 4.24 -13.13 1.73
CA VAL A 224 3.22 -13.25 0.69
C VAL A 224 3.65 -14.28 -0.36
N GLU A 225 4.89 -14.22 -0.84
CA GLU A 225 5.45 -15.20 -1.79
C GLU A 225 5.45 -16.62 -1.22
N GLN A 226 5.82 -16.77 0.06
CA GLN A 226 5.81 -18.04 0.76
C GLN A 226 4.40 -18.59 0.92
N ALA A 227 3.44 -17.75 1.31
CA ALA A 227 2.04 -18.13 1.47
C ALA A 227 1.37 -18.50 0.14
N LEU A 228 1.72 -17.80 -0.95
CA LEU A 228 1.23 -18.08 -2.30
C LEU A 228 1.97 -19.25 -2.99
N GLY A 229 3.11 -19.68 -2.43
CA GLY A 229 3.87 -20.84 -2.90
C GLY A 229 4.49 -20.64 -4.28
N TRP A 230 5.01 -19.44 -4.58
CA TRP A 230 5.68 -19.19 -5.85
C TRP A 230 6.95 -20.06 -5.96
N ARG A 231 7.04 -20.87 -7.02
CA ARG A 231 8.29 -21.54 -7.38
C ARG A 231 9.19 -20.52 -8.09
N PRO A 232 10.49 -20.46 -7.81
CA PRO A 232 11.42 -19.76 -8.69
C PRO A 232 11.28 -20.33 -10.11
N ALA A 233 11.39 -19.46 -11.11
CA ALA A 233 11.34 -19.86 -12.51
C ALA A 233 12.33 -21.02 -12.75
N PRO A 234 11.93 -22.09 -13.47
CA PRO A 234 12.89 -23.11 -13.84
C PRO A 234 14.06 -22.44 -14.59
N PRO A 235 15.32 -22.84 -14.30
CA PRO A 235 16.46 -22.26 -14.99
C PRO A 235 16.28 -22.39 -16.50
N ALA A 236 16.61 -21.32 -17.22
CA ALA A 236 16.49 -21.29 -18.67
C ALA A 236 17.17 -22.53 -19.27
N PRO A 237 16.54 -23.21 -20.25
CA PRO A 237 17.14 -24.37 -20.88
C PRO A 237 18.49 -23.97 -21.48
N GLU A 238 19.55 -24.67 -21.09
CA GLU A 238 20.89 -24.46 -21.63
C GLU A 238 20.80 -24.42 -23.16
N ARG A 239 21.22 -23.30 -23.74
CA ARG A 239 21.40 -23.18 -25.19
C ARG A 239 22.41 -24.25 -25.60
N LYS A 240 21.92 -25.39 -26.12
CA LYS A 240 22.77 -26.36 -26.81
C LYS A 240 23.52 -25.61 -27.90
N ARG A 241 24.82 -25.38 -27.68
CA ARG A 241 25.73 -24.91 -28.72
C ARG A 241 25.59 -25.88 -29.88
N LYS A 242 25.04 -25.40 -31.00
CA LYS A 242 25.13 -26.12 -32.28
C LYS A 242 26.61 -26.25 -32.61
N LYS A 243 26.97 -27.46 -33.03
CA LYS A 243 28.32 -27.91 -33.40
C LYS A 243 29.05 -26.92 -34.31
#